data_AF-A0A9D7TY40-F1
#
_entry.id   AF-A0A9D7TY40-F1
#
_cell.length_a   1.000
_cell.length_b   1.000
_cell.length_c   1.000
_cell.angle_alpha   90.00
_cell.angle_beta   90.00
_cell.angle_gamma   90.00
#
_symmetry.space_group_name_H-M   'P 1'
#
loop_
_entity.id
_entity.type
_entity.pdbx_description
1 polymer ?
#
loop_
_entity_poly.entity_id
_entity_poly.type
_entity_poly.pdbx_seq_one_letter_code
_entity_poly.pdbx_strand_id
1 'polypeptide(L)'
;MPKIINNTVLVLPSWYPNKTSPYDGDFIQRHVKAIALYCKQYVIYVVKDEEGKITKDTKTEIYKDDNITEVIIYYKPLRTGISVIDKF
;
A
#
# COMPACT_ATOMS: atom_id res chain seq x y z
N MET A 1 0.32 26.35 13.96
CA MET A 1 0.01 25.12 13.21
C MET A 1 0.03 25.43 11.72
N PRO A 2 0.62 24.58 10.86
CA PRO A 2 0.55 24.77 9.41
C PRO A 2 -0.90 24.75 8.92
N LYS A 3 -1.21 25.59 7.93
CA LYS A 3 -2.54 25.64 7.31
C LYS A 3 -2.72 24.38 6.46
N ILE A 4 -3.73 23.57 6.79
CA ILE A 4 -4.07 22.39 5.98
C ILE A 4 -4.65 22.86 4.65
N ILE A 5 -4.02 22.44 3.56
CA ILE A 5 -4.46 22.69 2.19
C ILE A 5 -5.52 21.63 1.84
N ASN A 6 -6.62 22.04 1.22
CA ASN A 6 -7.76 21.17 0.92
C ASN A 6 -7.54 20.18 -0.25
N ASN A 7 -6.29 19.96 -0.65
CA ASN A 7 -5.92 19.02 -1.71
C ASN A 7 -5.60 17.65 -1.12
N THR A 8 -5.89 16.60 -1.88
CA THR A 8 -5.48 15.23 -1.57
C THR A 8 -4.38 14.80 -2.53
N VAL A 9 -3.30 14.22 -1.99
CA VAL A 9 -2.22 13.61 -2.76
C VAL A 9 -2.43 12.11 -2.80
N LEU A 10 -2.48 11.55 -4.01
CA LEU A 10 -2.48 10.10 -4.23
C LEU A 10 -1.05 9.59 -4.31
N VAL A 11 -0.72 8.59 -3.49
CA VAL A 11 0.61 7.98 -3.40
C VAL A 11 0.52 6.53 -3.85
N LEU A 12 1.29 6.18 -4.90
CA LEU A 12 1.32 4.85 -5.52
C LEU A 12 2.73 4.26 -5.43
N PRO A 13 3.16 3.78 -4.26
CA PRO A 13 4.52 3.31 -4.07
C PRO A 13 4.73 1.89 -4.61
N SER A 14 5.95 1.58 -5.05
CA SER A 14 6.33 0.22 -5.45
C SER A 14 6.66 -0.70 -4.27
N TRP A 15 7.00 -0.13 -3.11
CA TRP A 15 7.19 -0.83 -1.84
C TRP A 15 6.58 -0.02 -0.70
N TYR A 16 5.91 -0.67 0.24
CA TYR A 16 5.29 0.00 1.39
C TYR A 16 5.16 -0.99 2.54
N PRO A 17 5.20 -0.53 3.81
CA PRO A 17 5.03 -1.41 4.96
C PRO A 17 3.73 -2.20 4.85
N ASN A 18 3.81 -3.51 5.01
CA ASN A 18 2.68 -4.41 4.89
C ASN A 18 2.89 -5.65 5.80
N LYS A 19 1.92 -6.57 5.84
CA LYS A 19 1.96 -7.73 6.73
C LYS A 19 3.07 -8.74 6.43
N THR A 20 3.50 -8.86 5.18
CA THR A 20 4.60 -9.78 4.81
C THR A 20 5.96 -9.13 4.96
N SER A 21 6.03 -7.80 4.81
CA SER A 21 7.25 -7.01 4.96
C SER A 21 6.98 -5.70 5.74
N PRO A 22 7.02 -5.73 7.09
CA PRO A 22 6.66 -4.56 7.91
C PRO A 22 7.60 -3.36 7.79
N TYR A 23 8.82 -3.57 7.29
CA TYR A 23 9.85 -2.53 7.21
C TYR A 23 10.16 -2.10 5.77
N ASP A 24 9.64 -2.79 4.75
CA ASP A 24 9.87 -2.44 3.35
C ASP A 24 9.22 -1.08 3.06
N GLY A 25 10.00 -0.12 2.55
CA GLY A 25 9.45 1.18 2.22
C GLY A 25 9.04 2.06 3.41
N ASP A 26 9.56 1.79 4.60
CA ASP A 26 9.27 2.59 5.80
C ASP A 26 9.54 4.10 5.61
N PHE A 27 10.57 4.45 4.83
CA PHE A 27 10.88 5.82 4.46
C PHE A 27 9.77 6.49 3.64
N ILE A 28 9.03 5.74 2.82
CA ILE A 28 7.86 6.25 2.09
C ILE A 28 6.73 6.53 3.07
N GLN A 29 6.44 5.61 4.00
CA GLN A 29 5.43 5.86 5.03
C GLN A 29 5.79 7.06 5.90
N ARG A 30 7.06 7.24 6.27
CA ARG A 30 7.54 8.43 7.00
C ARG A 30 7.35 9.70 6.17
N HIS A 31 7.60 9.63 4.86
CA HIS A 31 7.37 10.75 3.95
C HIS A 31 5.89 11.12 3.85
N VAL A 32 5.00 10.13 3.71
CA VAL A 32 3.54 10.31 3.76
C VAL A 32 3.14 11.01 5.06
N LYS A 33 3.62 10.53 6.21
CA LYS A 33 3.36 11.14 7.53
C LYS A 33 3.84 12.59 7.62
N ALA A 34 5.01 12.90 7.07
CA ALA A 34 5.52 14.27 7.05
C ALA A 34 4.66 15.22 6.20
N ILE A 35 4.21 14.77 5.01
CA ILE A 35 3.36 15.58 4.13
C ILE A 35 1.93 15.72 4.69
N ALA A 36 1.44 14.72 5.43
CA ALA A 36 0.14 14.74 6.07
C ALA A 36 -0.08 15.91 7.06
N LEU A 37 1.00 16.55 7.52
CA LEU A 37 0.96 17.78 8.30
C LEU A 37 0.41 18.99 7.50
N TYR A 38 0.39 18.91 6.17
CA TYR A 38 0.05 20.02 5.28
C TYR A 38 -1.14 19.72 4.36
N CYS A 39 -1.36 18.47 3.95
CA CYS A 39 -2.49 18.08 3.10
C CYS A 39 -2.82 16.59 3.24
N LYS A 40 -4.02 16.20 2.78
CA LYS A 40 -4.48 14.80 2.90
C LYS A 40 -3.66 13.88 2.00
N GLN A 41 -3.30 12.71 2.52
CA GLN A 41 -2.59 11.66 1.80
C GLN A 41 -3.51 10.45 1.61
N TYR A 42 -3.51 9.89 0.41
CA TYR A 42 -4.20 8.65 0.10
C TYR A 42 -3.20 7.68 -0.53
N VAL A 43 -2.85 6.62 0.18
CA VAL A 43 -1.89 5.61 -0.27
C VAL A 43 -2.66 4.41 -0.80
N ILE A 44 -2.29 3.94 -1.99
CA ILE A 44 -2.73 2.63 -2.51
C ILE A 44 -1.49 1.80 -2.79
N TYR A 45 -1.38 0.66 -2.12
CA TYR A 45 -0.29 -0.28 -2.32
C TYR A 45 -0.84 -1.68 -2.59
N VAL A 46 -0.33 -2.32 -3.65
CA VAL A 46 -0.74 -3.67 -4.06
C VAL A 46 0.39 -4.65 -3.77
N VAL A 47 0.07 -5.73 -3.07
CA VAL A 47 1.01 -6.77 -2.63
C VAL A 47 0.64 -8.09 -3.32
N LYS A 48 1.59 -8.65 -4.06
CA LYS A 48 1.48 -10.00 -4.64
C LYS A 48 1.76 -11.02 -3.53
N ASP A 49 0.73 -11.71 -3.07
CA ASP A 49 0.82 -12.78 -2.08
C ASP A 49 1.04 -14.13 -2.78
N GLU A 50 2.25 -14.32 -3.29
CA GLU A 50 2.67 -15.49 -4.09
C GLU A 50 2.29 -16.84 -3.46
N GLU A 51 2.46 -16.96 -2.14
CA GLU A 51 2.19 -18.20 -1.41
C GLU A 51 0.73 -18.28 -0.89
N GLY A 52 -0.01 -17.17 -0.93
CA GLY A 52 -1.34 -17.09 -0.34
C GLY A 52 -1.32 -17.19 1.19
N LYS A 53 -0.33 -16.54 1.82
CA LYS A 53 -0.14 -16.45 3.29
C LYS A 53 -1.15 -15.51 3.93
N ILE A 54 -1.58 -14.47 3.21
CA ILE A 54 -2.50 -13.42 3.66
C ILE A 54 -3.91 -13.64 3.10
N THR A 55 -4.04 -14.04 1.84
CA THR A 55 -5.34 -14.30 1.19
C THR A 55 -5.29 -15.48 0.20
N LYS A 56 -6.46 -16.03 -0.13
CA LYS A 56 -6.63 -17.02 -1.22
C LYS A 56 -7.13 -16.38 -2.52
N ASP A 57 -7.64 -15.16 -2.46
CA ASP A 57 -8.17 -14.40 -3.58
C ASP A 57 -7.65 -12.94 -3.57
N THR A 58 -8.40 -11.99 -3.03
CA THR A 58 -8.05 -10.59 -2.84
C THR A 58 -8.48 -10.15 -1.45
N LYS A 59 -7.62 -9.42 -0.75
CA LYS A 59 -7.93 -8.85 0.56
C LYS A 59 -7.50 -7.40 0.61
N THR A 60 -8.40 -6.52 1.05
CA THR A 60 -8.12 -5.11 1.23
C THR A 60 -8.05 -4.77 2.71
N GLU A 61 -7.00 -4.07 3.11
CA GLU A 61 -6.82 -3.53 4.46
C GLU A 61 -6.77 -2.01 4.36
N ILE A 62 -7.57 -1.33 5.17
CA ILE A 62 -7.68 0.14 5.17
C ILE A 62 -7.28 0.65 6.54
N TYR A 63 -6.26 1.50 6.58
CA TYR A 63 -5.80 2.20 7.78
C TYR A 63 -6.12 3.68 7.62
N LYS A 64 -6.72 4.29 8.64
CA LYS A 64 -7.05 5.71 8.66
C LYS A 64 -6.41 6.33 9.89
N ASP A 65 -5.61 7.36 9.65
CA ASP A 65 -4.92 8.12 10.70
C ASP A 65 -4.93 9.60 10.31
N ASP A 66 -5.78 10.39 10.97
CA ASP A 66 -6.00 11.81 10.71
C ASP A 66 -6.13 12.17 9.22
N ASN A 67 -5.06 12.71 8.63
CA ASN A 67 -4.97 13.17 7.24
C ASN A 67 -4.48 12.09 6.28
N ILE A 68 -4.33 10.84 6.73
CA ILE A 68 -3.77 9.72 5.96
C ILE A 68 -4.82 8.62 5.84
N THR A 69 -5.02 8.13 4.62
CA THR A 69 -5.70 6.87 4.36
C THR A 69 -4.75 5.94 3.62
N GLU A 70 -4.44 4.79 4.20
CA GLU A 70 -3.60 3.77 3.57
C GLU A 70 -4.48 2.58 3.18
N VAL A 71 -4.46 2.21 1.90
CA VAL A 71 -5.17 1.06 1.35
C VAL A 71 -4.15 0.06 0.86
N ILE A 72 -4.04 -1.08 1.55
CA ILE A 72 -3.15 -2.17 1.18
C ILE A 72 -3.98 -3.31 0.63
N ILE A 73 -3.72 -3.70 -0.63
CA ILE A 73 -4.46 -4.71 -1.36
C ILE A 73 -3.55 -5.90 -1.58
N TYR A 74 -3.86 -7.03 -0.95
CA TYR A 74 -3.18 -8.30 -1.18
C TYR A 74 -3.95 -9.09 -2.23
N TYR A 75 -3.26 -9.71 -3.18
CA TYR A 75 -3.88 -10.65 -4.11
C TYR A 75 -3.04 -11.90 -4.27
N LYS A 76 -3.71 -13.06 -4.37
CA LYS A 76 -3.06 -14.30 -4.74
C LYS A 76 -3.07 -14.44 -6.27
N PRO A 77 -1.90 -14.48 -6.94
CA PRO A 77 -1.85 -14.68 -8.38
C PRO A 77 -2.36 -16.07 -8.75
N LEU A 78 -3.10 -16.16 -9.86
CA LEU A 78 -3.46 -17.44 -10.46
C LEU A 78 -2.22 -18.02 -11.14
N ARG A 79 -1.85 -19.25 -10.79
CA ARG A 79 -0.79 -19.98 -11.47
C ARG A 79 -1.40 -20.90 -12.52
N THR A 80 -1.06 -20.64 -13.78
CA THR A 80 -1.46 -21.41 -14.96
C THR A 80 -0.57 -22.63 -15.19
N GLY A 81 0.62 -22.67 -14.58
CA GLY A 81 1.64 -23.70 -14.78
C GLY A 81 2.61 -23.38 -15.92
N ILE A 82 2.40 -22.29 -16.64
CA ILE A 82 3.28 -21.81 -17.72
C ILE A 82 4.19 -20.74 -17.13
N SER A 83 5.48 -21.07 -16.94
CA SER A 83 6.44 -20.20 -16.23
C SER A 83 6.55 -18.77 -16.77
N VAL A 84 6.32 -18.55 -18.07
CA VAL A 84 6.37 -17.20 -18.66
C VAL A 84 5.13 -16.37 -18.27
N ILE A 85 3.96 -17.01 -18.19
CA ILE A 85 2.69 -16.36 -17.85
C ILE A 85 2.61 -16.13 -16.33
N ASP A 86 3.05 -17.12 -15.55
CA ASP A 86 3.01 -17.08 -14.08
C ASP A 86 4.02 -16.08 -13.47
N LYS A 87 4.94 -15.54 -14.28
CA LYS A 87 5.89 -14.50 -13.85
C LYS A 87 5.23 -13.13 -13.74
N PHE A 88 4.18 -12.89 -14.53
CA PHE A 88 3.40 -11.66 -14.50
C PHE A 88 2.32 -11.73 -13.40
#